data_AF-A0A506Y7P7-F1
#
_entry.id   AF-A0A506Y7P7-F1
#
_cell.length_a   1.000
_cell.length_b   1.000
_cell.length_c   1.000
_cell.angle_alpha   90.00
_cell.angle_beta   90.00
_cell.angle_gamma   90.00
#
_symmetry.space_group_name_H-M   'P 1'
#
loop_
_entity.id
_entity.type
_entity.pdbx_description
1 polymer ?
#
loop_
_entity_poly.entity_id
_entity_poly.type
_entity_poly.pdbx_seq_one_letter_code
_entity_poly.pdbx_strand_id
1 'polypeptide(L)'
;MSEGDDASEELPAEFAFAAPLRTDSDNEGAWTVVVWPGSYELLGSRMPVKVAGSVDGVAVSTSVLPFGDGAHVLPLRAEVRRRLAALGIRLGDEVTVRLRRR
;
A
#
# COMPACT_ATOMS: atom_id res chain seq x y z
N MET A 1 -39.76 11.02 10.84
CA MET A 1 -39.29 10.19 11.97
C MET A 1 -39.24 8.76 11.44
N SER A 2 -38.10 8.14 11.16
CA SER A 2 -36.71 8.48 11.46
C SER A 2 -35.84 7.85 10.38
N GLU A 3 -34.77 8.56 10.03
CA GLU A 3 -33.63 8.01 9.30
C GLU A 3 -33.07 6.80 10.04
N GLY A 4 -32.83 5.74 9.29
CA GLY A 4 -32.05 4.58 9.69
C GLY A 4 -31.21 4.20 8.49
N ASP A 5 -30.33 5.12 8.10
CA ASP A 5 -29.24 4.82 7.17
C ASP A 5 -28.26 3.93 7.96
N ASP A 6 -28.54 2.63 7.97
CA ASP A 6 -27.60 1.61 8.41
C ASP A 6 -26.52 1.50 7.33
N ALA A 7 -25.68 2.53 7.24
CA ALA A 7 -24.44 2.49 6.52
C ALA A 7 -23.48 1.59 7.32
N SER A 8 -23.74 0.28 7.29
CA SER A 8 -22.68 -0.70 7.39
C SER A 8 -21.75 -0.40 6.22
N GLU A 9 -20.79 0.50 6.45
CA GLU A 9 -19.87 1.01 5.44
C GLU A 9 -19.04 -0.18 4.96
N GLU A 10 -19.54 -0.83 3.90
CA GLU A 10 -18.91 -1.99 3.29
C GLU A 10 -17.55 -1.53 2.81
N LEU A 11 -16.51 -1.88 3.57
CA LEU A 11 -15.14 -1.54 3.24
C LEU A 11 -14.89 -1.91 1.78
N PRO A 12 -14.30 -1.01 0.97
CA PRO A 12 -14.20 -1.24 -0.45
C PRO A 12 -13.37 -2.50 -0.73
N ALA A 13 -13.85 -3.32 -1.67
CA ALA A 13 -13.21 -4.58 -2.04
C ALA A 13 -11.78 -4.38 -2.61
N GLU A 14 -11.49 -3.18 -3.12
CA GLU A 14 -10.20 -2.74 -3.61
C GLU A 14 -9.91 -1.32 -3.11
N PHE A 15 -8.66 -1.08 -2.72
CA PHE A 15 -8.13 0.22 -2.35
C PHE A 15 -7.17 0.68 -3.44
N ALA A 16 -7.35 1.92 -3.91
CA ALA A 16 -6.46 2.53 -4.89
C ALA A 16 -5.92 3.87 -4.36
N PHE A 17 -4.60 4.08 -4.48
CA PHE A 17 -3.96 5.32 -4.05
C PHE A 17 -2.67 5.56 -4.85
N ALA A 18 -2.24 6.81 -4.91
CA ALA A 18 -0.96 7.21 -5.48
C ALA A 18 0.00 7.59 -4.33
N ALA A 19 1.23 7.11 -4.40
CA ALA A 19 2.26 7.44 -3.42
C ALA A 19 3.66 7.24 -4.01
N PRO A 20 4.67 8.00 -3.56
CA PRO A 20 6.03 7.86 -4.06
C PRO A 20 6.72 6.59 -3.53
N LEU A 21 7.61 6.02 -4.35
CA LEU A 21 8.57 5.04 -3.88
C LEU A 21 9.53 5.70 -2.88
N ARG A 22 9.71 5.10 -1.71
CA ARG A 22 10.60 5.59 -0.65
C ARG A 22 11.49 4.48 -0.11
N THR A 23 12.55 4.86 0.59
CA THR A 23 13.26 3.96 1.50
C THR A 23 12.57 4.00 2.87
N ASP A 24 12.56 2.88 3.58
CA ASP A 24 12.00 2.81 4.94
C ASP A 24 12.90 3.46 6.02
N SER A 25 14.18 3.64 5.72
CA SER A 25 15.17 4.28 6.58
C SER A 25 16.31 4.90 5.75
N ASP A 26 17.17 5.69 6.41
CA ASP A 26 18.37 6.29 5.81
C ASP A 26 19.62 5.38 5.92
N ASN A 27 19.44 4.15 6.38
CA ASN A 27 20.53 3.22 6.63
C ASN A 27 20.89 2.39 5.41
N GLU A 28 22.13 1.88 5.38
CA GLU A 28 22.54 0.89 4.40
C GLU A 28 21.68 -0.38 4.55
N GLY A 29 21.07 -0.83 3.45
CA GLY A 29 20.14 -1.96 3.45
C GLY A 29 18.65 -1.60 3.58
N ALA A 30 18.30 -0.31 3.51
CA ALA A 30 16.90 0.13 3.51
C ALA A 30 16.04 -0.56 2.43
N TRP A 31 14.80 -0.88 2.78
CA TRP A 31 13.84 -1.45 1.84
C TRP A 31 13.18 -0.34 1.03
N THR A 32 13.02 -0.57 -0.27
CA THR A 32 12.10 0.24 -1.07
C THR A 32 10.66 -0.14 -0.72
N VAL A 33 9.90 0.85 -0.30
CA VAL A 33 8.51 0.72 0.16
C VAL A 33 7.61 1.74 -0.53
N VAL A 34 6.32 1.48 -0.50
CA VAL A 34 5.29 2.51 -0.71
C VAL A 34 4.60 2.76 0.61
N VAL A 35 4.52 4.02 1.03
CA VAL A 35 3.75 4.41 2.22
C VAL A 35 2.29 4.57 1.81
N TRP A 36 1.36 3.98 2.58
CA TRP A 36 -0.08 4.13 2.41
C TRP A 36 -0.66 4.95 3.57
N PRO A 37 -0.80 6.28 3.41
CA PRO A 37 -1.35 7.17 4.43
C PRO A 37 -2.82 6.86 4.73
N GLY A 38 -3.24 7.01 5.98
CA GLY A 38 -4.64 6.81 6.40
C GLY A 38 -5.12 5.35 6.33
N SER A 39 -4.22 4.41 6.06
CA SER A 39 -4.60 3.01 5.88
C SER A 39 -5.08 2.33 7.15
N TYR A 40 -4.85 2.88 8.34
CA TYR A 40 -5.42 2.34 9.58
C TYR A 40 -6.95 2.45 9.58
N GLU A 41 -7.48 3.58 9.12
CA GLU A 41 -8.92 3.80 9.01
C GLU A 41 -9.51 2.90 7.91
N LEU A 42 -8.86 2.87 6.74
CA LEU A 42 -9.29 2.05 5.60
C LEU A 42 -9.19 0.54 5.86
N LEU A 43 -8.21 0.09 6.64
CA LEU A 43 -8.02 -1.32 6.98
C LEU A 43 -8.76 -1.73 8.26
N GLY A 44 -9.14 -0.77 9.10
CA GLY A 44 -9.71 -1.01 10.43
C GLY A 44 -8.76 -1.74 11.39
N SER A 45 -7.46 -1.79 11.09
CA SER A 45 -6.48 -2.53 11.87
C SER A 45 -5.12 -1.82 11.90
N ARG A 46 -4.38 -2.03 13.00
CA ARG A 46 -2.98 -1.60 13.16
C ARG A 46 -2.02 -2.80 13.13
N MET A 47 -2.40 -3.84 12.40
CA MET A 47 -1.71 -5.12 12.32
C MET A 47 -1.23 -5.37 10.89
N PRO A 48 -0.23 -6.25 10.67
CA PRO A 48 0.10 -6.68 9.33
C PRO A 48 -1.11 -7.25 8.60
N VAL A 49 -1.43 -6.73 7.41
CA VAL A 49 -2.55 -7.18 6.59
C VAL A 49 -2.04 -7.80 5.30
N LYS A 50 -2.47 -9.02 5.00
CA LYS A 50 -2.15 -9.68 3.73
C LYS A 50 -2.92 -9.01 2.60
N VAL A 51 -2.21 -8.69 1.52
CA VAL A 51 -2.76 -8.02 0.35
C VAL A 51 -2.27 -8.65 -0.94
N ALA A 52 -3.03 -8.43 -2.02
CA ALA A 52 -2.56 -8.63 -3.38
C ALA A 52 -3.10 -7.54 -4.29
N GLY A 53 -2.42 -7.31 -5.42
CA GLY A 53 -2.83 -6.32 -6.39
C GLY A 53 -1.66 -5.92 -7.29
N SER A 54 -1.49 -4.62 -7.54
CA SER A 54 -0.46 -4.11 -8.44
C SER A 54 0.09 -2.74 -8.04
N VAL A 55 1.33 -2.48 -8.46
CA VAL A 55 1.98 -1.17 -8.44
C VAL A 55 2.35 -0.84 -9.89
N ASP A 56 1.73 0.19 -10.48
CA ASP A 56 1.84 0.54 -11.91
C ASP A 56 1.80 -0.67 -12.85
N GLY A 57 0.81 -1.54 -12.63
CA GLY A 57 0.59 -2.76 -13.42
C GLY A 57 1.51 -3.94 -13.07
N VAL A 58 2.52 -3.75 -12.21
CA VAL A 58 3.37 -4.83 -11.71
C VAL A 58 2.67 -5.54 -10.56
N ALA A 59 2.35 -6.82 -10.74
CA ALA A 59 1.66 -7.62 -9.74
C ALA A 59 2.46 -7.75 -8.43
N VAL A 60 1.76 -7.61 -7.30
CA VAL A 60 2.29 -7.78 -5.94
C VAL A 60 1.40 -8.68 -5.11
N SER A 61 2.01 -9.47 -4.22
CA SER A 61 1.32 -10.28 -3.22
C SER A 61 2.22 -10.38 -1.99
N THR A 62 1.87 -9.64 -0.94
CA THR A 62 2.67 -9.50 0.28
C THR A 62 1.79 -8.99 1.42
N SER A 63 2.36 -8.77 2.61
CA SER A 63 1.67 -8.06 3.68
C SER A 63 2.07 -6.59 3.67
N VAL A 64 1.10 -5.70 3.91
CA VAL A 64 1.41 -4.34 4.36
C VAL A 64 1.70 -4.37 5.86
N LEU A 65 2.65 -3.57 6.31
CA LEU A 65 3.12 -3.54 7.69
C LEU A 65 2.78 -2.21 8.35
N PRO A 66 2.37 -2.18 9.63
CA PRO A 66 2.16 -0.92 10.37
C PRO A 66 3.41 -0.03 10.34
N PHE A 67 3.23 1.27 10.12
CA PHE A 67 4.32 2.24 10.02
C PHE A 67 3.89 3.60 10.58
N GLY A 68 4.53 4.03 11.67
CA GLY A 68 4.23 5.30 12.33
C GLY A 68 2.78 5.44 12.79
N ASP A 69 2.29 6.68 12.80
CA ASP A 69 0.93 7.02 13.20
C ASP A 69 -0.03 7.01 12.01
N GLY A 70 -0.76 5.90 11.84
CA GLY A 70 -1.90 5.84 10.92
C GLY A 70 -1.63 5.22 9.55
N ALA A 71 -0.39 4.82 9.26
CA ALA A 71 0.00 4.32 7.95
C ALA A 71 0.47 2.87 7.99
N HIS A 72 0.41 2.23 6.82
CA HIS A 72 1.10 0.99 6.55
C HIS A 72 2.10 1.21 5.42
N VAL A 73 3.13 0.38 5.37
CA VAL A 73 4.07 0.32 4.25
C VAL A 73 3.89 -0.97 3.48
N LEU A 74 3.98 -0.86 2.15
CA LEU A 74 4.03 -1.97 1.23
C LEU A 74 5.50 -2.22 0.83
N PRO A 75 6.16 -3.26 1.39
CA PRO A 75 7.52 -3.59 1.01
C PRO A 75 7.57 -4.17 -0.40
N LEU A 76 8.44 -3.60 -1.25
CA LEU A 76 8.63 -4.06 -2.62
C LEU A 76 9.77 -5.07 -2.70
N ARG A 77 9.42 -6.31 -3.04
CA ARG A 77 10.37 -7.40 -3.31
C ARG A 77 11.27 -7.05 -4.49
N ALA A 78 12.48 -7.61 -4.51
CA ALA A 78 13.49 -7.33 -5.55
C ALA A 78 12.96 -7.53 -6.99
N GLU A 79 12.15 -8.56 -7.23
CA GLU A 79 11.50 -8.80 -8.54
C GLU A 79 10.58 -7.64 -8.96
N VAL A 80 9.76 -7.13 -8.03
CA VAL A 80 8.84 -6.02 -8.29
C VAL A 80 9.64 -4.75 -8.62
N ARG A 81 10.66 -4.45 -7.82
CA ARG A 81 11.55 -3.30 -8.04
C ARG A 81 12.22 -3.35 -9.41
N ARG A 82 12.73 -4.52 -9.82
CA ARG A 82 13.32 -4.71 -11.15
C ARG A 82 12.34 -4.44 -12.28
N ARG A 83 11.09 -4.90 -12.15
CA ARG A 83 10.04 -4.67 -13.16
C ARG A 83 9.65 -3.20 -13.24
N LEU A 84 9.47 -2.52 -12.10
CA LEU A 84 9.22 -1.08 -12.06
C LEU A 84 10.38 -0.31 -12.70
N ALA A 85 11.63 -0.70 -12.41
CA ALA A 85 12.80 -0.09 -13.01
C ALA A 85 12.84 -0.26 -14.54
N ALA A 86 12.41 -1.41 -15.06
CA ALA A 86 12.28 -1.65 -16.49
C ALA A 86 11.22 -0.76 -17.17
N LEU A 87 10.22 -0.29 -16.42
CA LEU A 87 9.22 0.68 -16.87
C LEU A 87 9.69 2.15 -16.74
N GLY A 88 10.91 2.38 -16.24
CA GLY A 88 11.46 3.73 -16.04
C GLY A 88 11.17 4.33 -14.67
N ILE A 89 10.46 3.63 -13.78
CA ILE A 89 10.09 4.10 -12.45
C ILE A 89 11.29 3.94 -11.50
N ARG A 90 11.54 4.94 -10.65
CA ARG A 90 12.68 5.06 -9.74
C ARG A 90 12.23 5.50 -8.34
N LEU A 91 13.18 5.49 -7.40
CA LEU A 91 12.96 6.02 -6.06
C LEU A 91 12.55 7.50 -6.15
N GLY A 92 11.51 7.90 -5.43
CA GLY A 92 10.92 9.23 -5.48
C GLY A 92 9.78 9.39 -6.47
N ASP A 93 9.66 8.52 -7.49
CA ASP A 93 8.56 8.58 -8.44
C ASP A 93 7.26 8.15 -7.80
N GLU A 94 6.18 8.86 -8.16
CA GLU A 94 4.81 8.50 -7.79
C GLU A 94 4.37 7.26 -8.56
N VAL A 95 3.82 6.29 -7.82
CA VAL A 95 3.28 5.05 -8.39
C VAL A 95 1.81 4.90 -8.05
N THR A 96 1.04 4.32 -8.98
CA THR A 96 -0.36 3.97 -8.73
C THR A 96 -0.44 2.58 -8.11
N VAL A 97 -1.00 2.50 -6.91
CA VAL A 97 -1.16 1.25 -6.16
C VAL A 97 -2.62 0.85 -6.12
N ARG A 98 -2.89 -0.43 -6.42
CA ARG A 98 -4.21 -1.06 -6.28
C ARG A 98 -4.05 -2.31 -5.44
N LEU A 99 -4.77 -2.41 -4.33
CA LEU A 99 -4.66 -3.52 -3.38
C LEU A 99 -6.03 -4.01 -2.96
N ARG A 100 -6.14 -5.33 -2.74
CA ARG A 100 -7.24 -5.96 -2.02
C ARG A 100 -6.70 -6.79 -0.87
N ARG A 101 -7.49 -6.94 0.19
CA ARG A 101 -7.17 -7.86 1.30
C ARG A 101 -7.20 -9.31 0.79
N ARG A 102 -6.42 -10.18 1.41
CA ARG A 102 -6.42 -11.64 1.18
C ARG A 102 -6.62 -12.43 2.45
#